data_AF-A0A923WAK9-F1
#
_entry.id   AF-A0A923WAK9-F1
#
_cell.length_a   1.000
_cell.length_b   1.000
_cell.length_c   1.000
_cell.angle_alpha   90.00
_cell.angle_beta   90.00
_cell.angle_gamma   90.00
#
_symmetry.space_group_name_H-M   'P 1'
#
loop_
_entity.id
_entity.type
_entity.pdbx_description
1 polymer ?
#
loop_
_entity_poly.entity_id
_entity_poly.type
_entity_poly.pdbx_seq_one_letter_code
_entity_poly.pdbx_strand_id
1 'polypeptide(L)' 'YDVAFAGVSNTDSVARSLPQLAKFLAFPTTIFLDKKGNVRKINTGYSGPGTGKYYQQEIDGFNQEIDKLLKE' A
#
# COMPACT_ATOMS: atom_id res chain seq x y z
N TYR A 1 15.53 -0.83 0.05
CA TYR A 1 14.45 -1.17 0.98
C TYR A 1 14.06 -2.61 0.73
N ASP A 2 13.74 -3.36 1.78
CA ASP A 2 13.40 -4.78 1.66
C ASP A 2 12.02 -4.92 1.02
N VAL A 3 11.96 -5.72 -0.06
CA VAL A 3 10.72 -5.98 -0.79
C VAL A 3 10.21 -7.35 -0.39
N ALA A 4 9.14 -7.40 0.39
CA ALA A 4 8.47 -8.65 0.74
C ALA A 4 7.47 -9.03 -0.37
N PHE A 5 7.74 -10.11 -1.09
CA PHE A 5 6.87 -10.61 -2.14
C PHE A 5 5.82 -11.56 -1.55
N ALA A 6 4.59 -11.07 -1.36
CA ALA A 6 3.50 -11.82 -0.72
C ALA A 6 2.75 -12.82 -1.63
N GLY A 7 3.23 -13.03 -2.86
CA GLY A 7 2.67 -13.97 -3.82
C GLY A 7 2.11 -13.31 -5.09
N VAL A 8 1.61 -14.14 -6.00
CA VAL A 8 0.91 -13.70 -7.23
C VAL A 8 -0.40 -13.02 -6.87
N SER A 9 -0.77 -11.98 -7.62
CA SER A 9 -1.99 -11.17 -7.48
C SER A 9 -3.26 -11.95 -7.87
N ASN A 10 -3.53 -13.04 -7.15
CA ASN A 10 -4.77 -13.81 -7.21
C ASN A 10 -5.42 -13.78 -5.83
N THR A 11 -6.74 -13.63 -5.77
CA THR A 11 -7.54 -13.45 -4.54
C THR A 11 -7.27 -14.57 -3.52
N ASP A 12 -7.09 -15.80 -3.99
CA ASP A 12 -6.79 -16.98 -3.16
C ASP A 12 -5.40 -16.94 -2.50
N SER A 13 -4.42 -16.32 -3.16
CA SER A 13 -3.03 -16.22 -2.68
C SER A 13 -2.93 -15.19 -1.56
N VAL A 14 -3.57 -14.02 -1.74
CA VAL A 14 -3.61 -12.96 -0.74
C VAL A 14 -4.34 -13.41 0.53
N ALA A 15 -5.46 -14.13 0.39
CA ALA A 15 -6.23 -14.63 1.53
C ALA A 15 -5.45 -15.66 2.38
N ARG A 16 -4.54 -16.43 1.78
CA ARG A 16 -3.69 -17.40 2.50
C ARG A 16 -2.51 -16.74 3.20
N SER A 17 -1.81 -15.82 2.54
CA SER A 17 -0.63 -15.17 3.10
C SER A 17 -0.99 -14.09 4.11
N LEU A 18 -2.11 -13.39 3.89
CA LEU A 18 -2.56 -12.24 4.68
C LEU A 18 -4.07 -12.33 4.90
N PRO A 19 -4.55 -13.27 5.74
CA PRO A 19 -5.98 -13.49 5.98
C PRO A 19 -6.71 -12.25 6.53
N GLN A 20 -5.99 -11.37 7.23
CA GLN A 20 -6.51 -10.06 7.67
C GLN A 20 -6.76 -9.07 6.51
N LEU A 21 -6.19 -9.31 5.33
CA LEU A 21 -6.36 -8.50 4.12
C LEU A 21 -7.33 -9.12 3.10
N ALA A 22 -7.90 -10.30 3.38
CA ALA A 22 -8.85 -10.98 2.49
C ALA A 22 -10.15 -10.20 2.21
N LYS A 23 -10.39 -9.09 2.93
CA LYS A 23 -11.57 -8.21 2.80
C LYS A 23 -11.36 -6.98 1.91
N PHE A 24 -10.27 -6.86 1.14
CA PHE A 24 -10.12 -5.69 0.27
C PHE A 24 -11.24 -5.60 -0.78
N LEU A 25 -11.94 -4.47 -0.75
CA LEU A 25 -13.07 -4.13 -1.62
C LEU A 25 -12.61 -3.65 -3.02
N ALA A 26 -11.35 -3.22 -3.18
CA ALA A 26 -10.84 -2.69 -4.45
C ALA A 26 -9.31 -2.85 -4.61
N PHE A 27 -8.87 -2.92 -5.87
CA PHE A 27 -7.47 -3.00 -6.30
C PHE A 27 -7.09 -1.80 -7.17
N PRO A 28 -5.81 -1.38 -7.19
CA PRO A 28 -4.75 -1.77 -6.27
C PRO A 28 -4.91 -1.10 -4.89
N THR A 29 -4.43 -1.75 -3.82
CA THR A 29 -4.41 -1.18 -2.46
C THR A 29 -2.98 -1.14 -1.93
N THR A 30 -2.56 0.02 -1.43
CA THR A 30 -1.26 0.27 -0.81
C THR A 30 -1.40 0.31 0.70
N ILE A 31 -0.59 -0.48 1.41
CA ILE A 31 -0.59 -0.54 2.88
C ILE A 31 0.77 -0.04 3.39
N PHE A 32 0.73 0.92 4.32
CA PHE A 32 1.91 1.44 4.98
C PHE A 32 2.05 0.79 6.36
N LEU A 33 3.21 0.19 6.60
CA LEU A 33 3.59 -0.48 7.84
C LEU A 33 4.67 0.32 8.54
N ASP A 34 4.62 0.37 9.87
CA ASP A 34 5.74 0.87 10.68
C ASP A 34 6.81 -0.20 10.91
N LYS A 35 7.96 0.20 11.48
CA LYS A 35 9.08 -0.71 11.82
C LYS A 35 8.69 -1.80 12.84
N LYS A 36 7.57 -1.65 13.54
CA LYS A 36 7.04 -2.60 14.53
C LYS A 36 6.01 -3.55 13.91
N GLY A 37 5.70 -3.41 12.61
CA GLY A 37 4.76 -4.24 11.88
C GLY A 37 3.29 -3.82 12.02
N ASN A 38 3.00 -2.64 12.57
CA ASN A 38 1.63 -2.13 12.67
C ASN A 38 1.23 -1.38 11.40
N VAL A 39 -0.03 -1.57 11.00
CA VAL A 39 -0.62 -0.83 9.88
C VAL A 39 -0.89 0.61 10.31
N ARG A 40 -0.28 1.56 9.60
CA ARG A 40 -0.43 3.00 9.86
C ARG A 40 -1.39 3.67 8.90
N LYS A 41 -1.42 3.20 7.65
CA LYS A 41 -2.30 3.76 6.63
C LYS A 41 -2.61 2.72 5.56
N ILE A 42 -3.81 2.80 5.02
CA ILE A 42 -4.28 1.97 3.91
C ILE A 42 -4.84 2.92 2.86
N ASN A 43 -4.24 2.94 1.68
CA ASN A 43 -4.73 3.67 0.51
C ASN A 43 -5.37 2.67 -0.45
N THR A 44 -6.67 2.80 -0.67
CA THR A 44 -7.43 1.95 -1.60
C THR A 44 -7.64 2.71 -2.90
N GLY A 45 -7.15 2.17 -4.01
CA GLY A 45 -7.09 2.86 -5.30
C GLY A 45 -5.72 3.48 -5.56
N TYR A 46 -5.39 3.64 -6.86
CA TYR A 46 -4.15 4.26 -7.30
C TYR A 46 -4.44 5.18 -8.50
N SER A 47 -4.06 6.45 -8.38
CA SER A 47 -4.13 7.42 -9.46
C SER A 47 -2.92 7.24 -10.37
N GLY A 48 -3.04 6.42 -11.41
CA GLY A 48 -1.94 6.18 -12.34
C GLY A 48 -1.49 7.43 -13.11
N PRO A 49 -0.35 7.37 -13.81
CA PRO A 49 0.26 8.52 -14.48
C PRO A 49 -0.66 9.23 -15.51
N GLY A 50 -1.68 8.56 -16.01
CA GLY A 50 -2.72 9.16 -16.88
C GLY A 50 -3.66 10.14 -16.17
N THR A 51 -3.66 10.19 -14.84
CA THR A 51 -4.49 11.11 -14.04
C THR A 51 -3.85 12.49 -13.81
N GLY A 52 -2.63 12.71 -14.31
CA GLY A 52 -1.95 14.00 -14.28
C GLY A 52 -1.71 14.52 -12.87
N LYS A 53 -2.43 15.57 -12.46
CA LYS A 53 -2.24 16.22 -11.15
C LYS A 53 -2.50 15.27 -9.97
N TYR A 54 -3.42 14.32 -10.11
CA TYR A 54 -3.71 13.36 -9.05
C TYR A 54 -2.57 12.36 -8.83
N TYR A 55 -1.87 11.96 -9.90
CA TYR A 55 -0.67 11.13 -9.77
C TYR A 55 0.43 11.85 -8.99
N GLN A 56 0.65 13.15 -9.27
CA GLN A 56 1.64 13.93 -8.53
C GLN A 56 1.27 14.06 -7.05
N GLN A 57 0.00 14.33 -6.75
CA GLN A 57 -0.51 14.36 -5.37
C GLN A 57 -0.36 13.02 -4.66
N GLU A 58 -0.52 11.93 -5.40
CA GLU A 58 -0.36 10.59 -4.86
C GLU A 58 1.10 10.27 -4.56
N ILE A 59 2.03 10.67 -5.42
CA ILE A 59 3.47 10.58 -5.15
C ILE A 59 3.87 11.44 -3.95
N ASP A 60 3.42 12.69 -3.92
CA ASP A 60 3.78 13.62 -2.84
C ASP A 60 3.22 13.13 -1.50
N GLY A 61 1.97 12.66 -1.49
CA GLY A 61 1.33 12.07 -0.31
C GLY A 61 1.99 10.76 0.13
N PHE A 62 2.42 9.92 -0.81
CA PHE A 62 3.17 8.70 -0.54
C PHE A 62 4.52 9.04 0.13
N ASN A 63 5.30 9.95 -0.46
CA ASN A 63 6.60 10.35 0.06
C ASN A 63 6.49 10.98 1.45
N GLN A 64 5.49 11.84 1.68
CA GLN A 64 5.25 12.42 3.00
C GLN A 64 4.93 11.36 4.06
N GLU A 65 4.13 10.35 3.72
CA GLU A 65 3.81 9.26 4.65
C GLU A 65 5.06 8.44 4.98
N ILE A 66 5.87 8.10 3.97
CA ILE A 66 7.13 7.38 4.16
C ILE A 66 8.10 8.19 5.02
N ASP A 67 8.30 9.48 4.73
CA ASP A 67 9.19 10.34 5.50
C ASP A 67 8.74 10.45 6.96
N LYS A 68 7.42 10.49 7.20
CA LYS A 68 6.86 10.49 8.55
C LYS A 68 7.15 9.18 9.28
N LEU A 69 6.98 8.04 8.61
CA LEU A 69 7.26 6.71 9.17
C LEU A 69 8.76 6.45 9.37
N LEU A 70 9.62 7.05 8.56
CA LEU A 70 11.07 6.95 8.71
C LEU A 70 11.60 7.71 9.92
N LYS A 71 10.97 8.84 10.26
CA LYS A 71 11.29 9.69 11.41
C LYS A 71 10.80 9.13 12.75
N GLU A 72 9.90 8.15 12.73
CA GLU A 72 9.50 7.34 13.91
C GLU A 72 10.43 6.14 14.13
#